data_AF-A0A852VJR4-F1
#
_entry.id   AF-A0A852VJR4-F1
#
_cell.length_a   1.000
_cell.length_b   1.000
_cell.length_c   1.000
_cell.angle_alpha   90.00
_cell.angle_beta   90.00
_cell.angle_gamma   90.00
#
_symmetry.space_group_name_H-M   'P 1'
#
loop_
_entity.id
_entity.type
_entity.pdbx_description
1 polymer ?
#
loop_
_entity_poly.entity_id
_entity_poly.type
_entity_poly.pdbx_seq_one_letter_code
_entity_poly.pdbx_strand_id
1 'polypeptide(L)'
;MAETVFALIPTHLPYVLRSPRVLIAMGATTAAAIGVVSYVLTRKKPTAEEVERERRETLARVGRITDGTIMDTMVAEVRKPALDLADDPEPARQGPLTPEMIVYVYRIAGVTYECAQDVTMLPELVYGVRTDLPIQVRYAPQNPANSIIVAETWSGLRLGTRTPVPYPTSDEEELGEPI
;
A
#
# COMPACT_ATOMS: atom_id res chain seq x y z
N MET A 1 34.44 -29.27 -68.56
CA MET A 1 33.84 -27.99 -69.01
C MET A 1 32.76 -27.65 -68.01
N ALA A 2 33.13 -26.94 -66.94
CA ALA A 2 32.22 -26.54 -65.87
C ALA A 2 32.16 -25.01 -65.90
N GLU A 3 31.01 -24.45 -66.29
CA GLU A 3 30.73 -23.03 -66.11
C GLU A 3 29.57 -22.90 -65.15
N THR A 4 29.92 -22.56 -63.92
CA THR A 4 29.03 -22.07 -62.88
C THR A 4 28.98 -20.56 -63.06
N VAL A 5 27.83 -19.98 -63.39
CA VAL A 5 27.61 -18.54 -63.19
C VAL A 5 26.35 -18.38 -62.36
N PHE A 6 26.57 -18.32 -61.05
CA PHE A 6 25.58 -18.07 -60.02
C PHE A 6 25.39 -16.54 -59.86
N ALA A 7 24.12 -16.12 -59.85
CA ALA A 7 23.57 -14.94 -59.18
C ALA A 7 23.98 -13.52 -59.63
N LEU A 8 23.10 -12.89 -60.42
CA LEU A 8 22.89 -11.43 -60.40
C LEU A 8 22.09 -11.05 -59.16
N ILE A 9 22.77 -10.54 -58.13
CA ILE A 9 22.14 -9.81 -57.03
C ILE A 9 21.85 -8.38 -57.53
N PRO A 10 20.60 -7.87 -57.52
CA PRO A 10 20.34 -6.51 -57.94
C PRO A 10 20.87 -5.50 -56.90
N THR A 11 21.94 -4.80 -57.25
CA THR A 11 22.61 -3.76 -56.47
C THR A 11 22.05 -2.36 -56.76
N HIS A 12 20.75 -2.13 -56.54
CA HIS A 12 20.23 -0.76 -56.47
C HIS A 12 19.82 -0.45 -55.03
N LEU A 13 20.74 0.12 -54.27
CA LEU A 13 20.40 0.76 -53.01
C LEU A 13 19.40 1.90 -53.32
N PRO A 14 18.17 1.90 -52.78
CA PRO A 14 17.16 2.87 -53.16
C PRO A 14 17.63 4.30 -52.86
N TYR A 15 17.43 5.22 -53.82
CA TYR A 15 17.95 6.60 -53.83
C TYR A 15 17.66 7.39 -52.53
N VAL A 16 16.59 7.01 -51.82
CA VAL A 16 16.16 7.55 -50.53
C VAL A 16 17.22 7.37 -49.43
N LEU A 17 18.03 6.30 -49.46
CA LEU A 17 19.10 6.01 -48.49
C LEU A 17 20.38 6.82 -48.73
N ARG A 18 20.47 7.59 -49.83
CA ARG A 18 21.66 8.39 -50.17
C ARG A 18 21.61 9.81 -49.58
N SER A 19 20.48 10.20 -48.99
CA SER A 19 20.32 11.48 -48.30
C SER A 19 20.92 11.41 -46.90
N PRO A 20 21.92 12.24 -46.56
CA PRO A 20 22.48 12.26 -45.21
C PRO A 20 21.42 12.63 -44.17
N ARG A 21 20.43 13.44 -44.55
CA ARG A 21 19.30 13.80 -43.67
C ARG A 21 18.41 12.60 -43.36
N VAL A 22 18.14 11.74 -44.33
CA VAL A 22 17.31 10.53 -44.13
C VAL A 22 18.05 9.51 -43.27
N LEU A 23 19.35 9.33 -43.49
CA LEU A 23 20.17 8.45 -42.66
C LEU A 23 20.24 8.95 -41.20
N ILE A 24 20.44 10.25 -40.99
CA ILE A 24 20.43 10.87 -39.66
C ILE A 24 19.06 10.70 -38.99
N ALA A 25 17.96 10.98 -39.71
CA ALA A 25 16.62 10.84 -39.18
C ALA A 25 16.32 9.39 -38.76
N MET A 26 16.65 8.41 -39.62
CA MET A 26 16.44 6.99 -39.33
C MET A 26 17.28 6.51 -38.13
N GLY A 27 18.53 6.96 -38.04
CA GLY A 27 19.39 6.70 -36.89
C GLY A 27 18.83 7.29 -35.59
N ALA A 28 18.38 8.54 -35.62
CA ALA A 28 17.78 9.21 -34.48
C ALA A 28 16.49 8.52 -34.02
N THR A 29 15.61 8.13 -34.94
CA THR A 29 14.37 7.39 -34.62
C THR A 29 14.69 6.03 -34.00
N THR A 30 15.67 5.31 -34.55
CA THR A 30 16.07 4.00 -34.04
C THR A 30 16.67 4.12 -32.63
N ALA A 31 17.54 5.09 -32.41
CA ALA A 31 18.13 5.36 -31.10
C ALA A 31 17.06 5.75 -30.06
N ALA A 32 16.09 6.59 -30.44
CA ALA A 32 14.97 6.96 -29.57
C ALA A 32 14.11 5.73 -29.21
N ALA A 33 13.78 4.88 -30.19
CA ALA A 33 13.02 3.66 -29.95
C ALA A 33 13.76 2.70 -29.01
N ILE A 34 15.06 2.49 -29.22
CA ILE A 34 15.91 1.67 -28.34
C ILE A 34 15.95 2.28 -26.93
N GLY A 35 16.10 3.60 -26.82
CA GLY A 35 16.08 4.31 -25.54
C GLY A 35 14.78 4.10 -24.76
N VAL A 36 13.63 4.23 -25.43
CA VAL A 36 12.31 3.99 -24.81
C VAL A 36 12.14 2.54 -24.39
N VAL A 37 12.49 1.58 -25.26
CA VAL A 37 12.39 0.15 -24.93
C VAL A 37 13.30 -0.20 -23.76
N SER A 38 14.55 0.27 -23.77
CA SER A 38 15.50 0.06 -22.67
C SER A 38 14.97 0.65 -21.36
N TYR A 39 14.46 1.88 -21.39
CA TYR A 39 13.85 2.52 -20.22
C TYR A 39 12.65 1.72 -19.68
N VAL A 40 11.74 1.29 -20.55
CA VAL A 40 10.55 0.52 -20.15
C VAL A 40 10.92 -0.85 -19.58
N LEU A 41 11.95 -1.51 -20.13
CA LEU A 41 12.41 -2.82 -19.65
C LEU A 41 13.22 -2.71 -18.34
N THR A 42 13.89 -1.59 -18.11
CA THR A 42 14.73 -1.37 -16.92
C THR A 42 14.05 -0.59 -15.81
N ARG A 43 12.86 -0.01 -16.05
CA ARG A 43 12.10 0.68 -15.01
C ARG A 43 11.75 -0.29 -13.88
N LYS A 44 11.95 0.16 -12.64
CA LYS A 44 11.55 -0.60 -11.46
C LYS A 44 10.04 -0.78 -11.45
N LYS A 45 9.59 -2.00 -11.17
CA LYS A 45 8.17 -2.26 -10.91
C LYS A 45 7.79 -1.59 -9.58
N PRO A 46 6.60 -0.98 -9.47
CA PRO A 46 6.11 -0.46 -8.21
C PRO A 46 6.15 -1.54 -7.13
N THR A 47 6.49 -1.16 -5.90
CA THR A 47 6.50 -2.09 -4.77
C THR A 47 5.07 -2.52 -4.43
N ALA A 48 4.91 -3.66 -3.74
CA ALA A 48 3.58 -4.11 -3.33
C ALA A 48 2.87 -3.08 -2.44
N GLU A 49 3.63 -2.37 -1.60
CA GLU A 49 3.14 -1.27 -0.77
C GLU A 49 2.66 -0.08 -1.61
N GLU A 50 3.42 0.32 -2.64
CA GLU A 50 3.02 1.41 -3.53
C GLU A 50 1.73 1.08 -4.29
N VAL A 51 1.62 -0.15 -4.79
CA VAL A 51 0.41 -0.65 -5.45
C VAL A 51 -0.78 -0.63 -4.50
N GLU A 52 -0.59 -1.11 -3.26
CA GLU A 52 -1.67 -1.13 -2.27
C GLU A 52 -2.07 0.28 -1.82
N ARG A 53 -1.11 1.20 -1.66
CA ARG A 53 -1.38 2.62 -1.40
C ARG A 53 -2.18 3.26 -2.53
N GLU A 54 -1.79 3.05 -3.79
CA GLU A 54 -2.52 3.58 -4.95
C GLU A 54 -3.95 3.03 -5.03
N ARG A 55 -4.14 1.73 -4.72
CA ARG A 55 -5.47 1.11 -4.62
C ARG A 55 -6.32 1.80 -3.56
N ARG A 56 -5.78 1.99 -2.36
CA ARG A 56 -6.47 2.66 -1.24
C ARG A 56 -6.82 4.11 -1.57
N GLU A 57 -5.88 4.87 -2.13
CA GLU A 57 -6.11 6.26 -2.54
C GLU A 57 -7.16 6.37 -3.65
N THR A 58 -7.14 5.45 -4.61
CA THR A 58 -8.16 5.41 -5.67
C THR A 58 -9.53 5.16 -5.09
N LEU A 59 -9.69 4.16 -4.22
CA LEU A 59 -10.94 3.93 -3.50
C LEU A 59 -11.36 5.15 -2.67
N ALA A 60 -10.44 5.74 -1.90
CA ALA A 60 -10.67 6.93 -1.08
C ALA A 60 -11.16 8.13 -1.91
N ARG A 61 -10.74 8.24 -3.16
CA ARG A 61 -11.14 9.30 -4.09
C ARG A 61 -12.49 9.03 -4.74
N VAL A 62 -12.71 7.84 -5.32
CA VAL A 62 -13.85 7.58 -6.22
C VAL A 62 -14.87 6.55 -5.72
N GLY A 63 -14.58 5.84 -4.64
CA GLY A 63 -15.48 4.82 -4.08
C GLY A 63 -16.78 5.41 -3.52
N ARG A 64 -17.86 4.62 -3.54
CA ARG A 64 -19.12 4.96 -2.87
C ARG A 64 -19.04 4.59 -1.39
N ILE A 65 -19.83 5.28 -0.56
CA ILE A 65 -19.86 5.06 0.89
C ILE A 65 -21.15 4.33 1.27
N THR A 66 -21.05 3.42 2.24
CA THR A 66 -22.17 2.76 2.93
C THR A 66 -21.80 2.53 4.38
N ASP A 67 -22.79 2.28 5.23
CA ASP A 67 -22.53 1.85 6.60
C ASP A 67 -22.13 0.36 6.66
N GLY A 68 -21.34 0.02 7.68
CA GLY A 68 -20.91 -1.33 8.00
C GLY A 68 -20.63 -1.50 9.49
N THR A 69 -20.14 -2.67 9.87
CA THR A 69 -19.80 -3.02 11.26
C THR A 69 -18.49 -3.78 11.28
N ILE A 70 -17.67 -3.54 12.31
CA ILE A 70 -16.45 -4.31 12.55
C ILE A 70 -16.84 -5.65 13.16
N MET A 71 -16.31 -6.73 12.60
CA MET A 71 -16.51 -8.08 13.13
C MET A 71 -15.37 -8.49 14.06
N ASP A 72 -14.13 -8.19 13.68
CA ASP A 72 -12.95 -8.53 14.47
C ASP A 72 -11.80 -7.56 14.20
N THR A 73 -10.89 -7.44 15.16
CA THR A 73 -9.64 -6.67 15.06
C THR A 73 -8.49 -7.52 15.55
N MET A 74 -7.55 -7.84 14.66
CA MET A 74 -6.34 -8.56 15.02
C MET A 74 -5.26 -7.56 15.42
N VAL A 75 -4.78 -7.69 16.65
CA VAL A 75 -3.70 -6.86 17.17
C VAL A 75 -2.41 -7.68 17.20
N ALA A 76 -1.32 -7.13 16.69
CA ALA A 76 -0.01 -7.68 17.02
C ALA A 76 0.27 -7.41 18.49
N GLU A 77 0.39 -8.48 19.27
CA GLU A 77 0.99 -8.40 20.58
C GLU A 77 2.34 -7.70 20.45
N VAL A 78 2.60 -6.73 21.33
CA VAL A 78 3.88 -6.03 21.42
C VAL A 78 4.98 -7.09 21.39
N ARG A 79 5.66 -7.21 20.25
CA ARG A 79 6.86 -8.04 20.11
C ARG A 79 7.83 -7.53 21.17
N LYS A 80 7.88 -8.16 22.33
CA LYS A 80 9.01 -8.03 23.25
C LYS A 80 10.22 -8.45 22.41
N PRO A 81 11.19 -7.57 22.10
CA PRO A 81 12.46 -8.07 21.62
C PRO A 81 12.97 -9.02 22.70
N ALA A 82 13.36 -10.23 22.29
CA ALA A 82 13.81 -11.33 23.14
C ALA A 82 15.11 -10.97 23.88
N LEU A 83 15.02 -10.07 24.85
CA LEU A 83 16.04 -9.73 25.82
C LEU A 83 15.49 -10.11 27.19
N ASP A 84 15.20 -11.41 27.34
CA ASP A 84 14.99 -12.03 28.64
C ASP A 84 16.38 -12.23 29.29
N LEU A 85 16.88 -11.14 29.88
CA LEU A 85 17.93 -11.13 30.92
C LEU A 85 17.62 -9.98 31.90
N ALA A 86 16.48 -10.05 32.59
CA ALA A 86 16.25 -9.34 33.83
C ALA A 86 15.08 -9.98 34.59
N ASP A 87 15.38 -10.54 35.76
CA ASP A 87 14.43 -11.05 36.76
C ASP A 87 13.68 -9.90 37.45
N ASP A 88 12.81 -9.21 36.71
CA ASP A 88 11.78 -8.37 37.34
C ASP A 88 10.50 -8.35 36.48
N PRO A 89 9.34 -8.77 37.01
CA PRO A 89 8.06 -8.60 36.34
C PRO A 89 7.64 -7.12 36.42
N GLU A 90 8.30 -6.25 35.64
CA GLU A 90 7.75 -4.92 35.34
C GLU A 90 6.31 -5.14 34.83
N PRO A 91 5.28 -4.50 35.44
CA PRO A 91 3.91 -4.64 34.97
C PRO A 91 3.91 -4.23 33.51
N ALA A 92 3.57 -5.18 32.63
CA ALA A 92 3.58 -4.98 31.19
C ALA A 92 2.87 -3.66 30.89
N ARG A 93 3.62 -2.61 30.54
CA ARG A 93 3.05 -1.35 30.07
C ARG A 93 2.22 -1.70 28.86
N GLN A 94 0.90 -1.76 29.05
CA GLN A 94 -0.08 -1.93 27.98
C GLN A 94 -0.06 -0.63 27.17
N GLY A 95 0.93 -0.50 26.30
CA GLY A 95 0.93 0.51 25.26
C GLY A 95 -0.33 0.35 24.40
N PRO A 96 -0.83 1.42 23.77
CA PRO A 96 -2.02 1.35 22.95
C PRO A 96 -1.85 0.30 21.84
N LEU A 97 -2.65 -0.76 21.94
CA LEU A 97 -2.75 -1.89 21.02
C LEU A 97 -3.28 -1.37 19.66
N THR A 98 -2.41 -1.24 18.66
CA THR A 98 -2.79 -0.88 17.27
C THR A 98 -3.08 -2.15 16.47
N PRO A 99 -4.29 -2.32 15.91
CA PRO A 99 -4.58 -3.49 15.10
C PRO A 99 -3.77 -3.48 13.81
N GLU A 100 -3.36 -4.65 13.36
CA GLU A 100 -2.71 -4.87 12.06
C GLU A 100 -3.72 -5.28 10.98
N MET A 101 -4.84 -5.90 11.38
CA MET A 101 -5.91 -6.28 10.48
C MET A 101 -7.28 -6.01 11.10
N ILE A 102 -8.21 -5.53 10.28
CA ILE A 102 -9.60 -5.31 10.68
C ILE A 102 -10.52 -6.08 9.75
N VAL A 103 -11.36 -6.94 10.31
CA VAL A 103 -12.41 -7.67 9.61
C VAL A 103 -13.73 -6.93 9.80
N TYR A 104 -14.43 -6.66 8.71
CA TYR A 104 -15.67 -5.90 8.72
C TYR A 104 -16.69 -6.46 7.74
N VAL A 105 -17.95 -6.13 7.99
CA VAL A 105 -19.09 -6.55 7.18
C VAL A 105 -19.92 -5.34 6.78
N TYR A 106 -20.45 -5.36 5.56
CA TYR A 106 -21.41 -4.37 5.07
C TYR A 106 -22.34 -4.99 4.03
N ARG A 107 -23.43 -4.28 3.69
CA ARG A 107 -24.47 -4.81 2.81
C ARG A 107 -24.82 -3.85 1.69
N ILE A 108 -24.93 -4.35 0.46
CA ILE A 108 -25.35 -3.58 -0.70
C ILE A 108 -26.28 -4.44 -1.56
N ALA A 109 -27.40 -3.85 -2.01
CA ALA A 109 -28.35 -4.52 -2.90
C ALA A 109 -28.79 -5.91 -2.41
N GLY A 110 -28.93 -6.07 -1.09
CA GLY A 110 -29.31 -7.32 -0.46
C GLY A 110 -28.16 -8.30 -0.19
N VAL A 111 -26.99 -8.11 -0.78
CA VAL A 111 -25.80 -8.96 -0.64
C VAL A 111 -24.90 -8.47 0.50
N THR A 112 -24.49 -9.39 1.36
CA THR A 112 -23.55 -9.13 2.47
C THR A 112 -22.13 -9.45 2.04
N TYR A 113 -21.22 -8.52 2.29
CA TYR A 113 -19.80 -8.67 2.02
C TYR A 113 -19.05 -8.68 3.34
N GLU A 114 -18.26 -9.72 3.55
CA GLU A 114 -17.30 -9.83 4.63
C GLU A 114 -15.90 -9.61 4.04
N CYS A 115 -15.15 -8.67 4.61
CA CYS A 115 -13.87 -8.25 4.09
C CYS A 115 -12.87 -8.05 5.23
N ALA A 116 -11.60 -8.27 4.94
CA ALA A 116 -10.50 -7.94 5.82
C ALA A 116 -9.65 -6.84 5.18
N GLN A 117 -9.26 -5.85 5.97
CA GLN A 117 -8.29 -4.84 5.57
C GLN A 117 -7.04 -4.94 6.45
N ASP A 118 -5.90 -5.14 5.80
CA ASP A 118 -4.59 -4.92 6.41
C ASP A 118 -4.36 -3.42 6.62
N VAL A 119 -4.05 -3.06 7.85
CA VAL A 119 -3.82 -1.69 8.33
C VAL A 119 -2.44 -1.56 8.99
N THR A 120 -1.55 -2.53 8.81
CA THR A 120 -0.18 -2.53 9.33
C THR A 120 0.60 -1.29 8.89
N MET A 121 0.33 -0.80 7.67
CA MET A 121 0.95 0.41 7.11
C MET A 121 0.22 1.71 7.49
N LEU A 122 -0.80 1.64 8.35
CA LEU A 122 -1.60 2.79 8.80
C LEU A 122 -1.66 2.93 10.34
N PRO A 123 -0.58 2.67 11.10
CA PRO A 123 -0.64 2.60 12.56
C PRO A 123 -1.03 3.93 13.19
N GLU A 124 -0.70 5.05 12.55
CA GLU A 124 -1.05 6.39 13.04
C GLU A 124 -2.54 6.73 12.83
N LEU A 125 -3.20 6.10 11.87
CA LEU A 125 -4.60 6.36 11.51
C LEU A 125 -5.56 5.40 12.21
N VAL A 126 -5.04 4.31 12.77
CA VAL A 126 -5.84 3.22 13.33
C VAL A 126 -5.45 3.00 14.79
N TYR A 127 -6.14 3.70 15.68
CA TYR A 127 -5.94 3.63 17.13
C TYR A 127 -7.28 3.68 17.87
N GLY A 128 -7.39 2.99 19.00
CA GLY A 128 -8.59 3.02 19.84
C GLY A 128 -9.86 2.66 19.06
N VAL A 129 -9.77 1.66 18.18
CA VAL A 129 -10.87 1.23 17.31
C VAL A 129 -12.04 0.74 18.15
N ARG A 130 -13.23 1.32 17.93
CA ARG A 130 -14.47 0.92 18.61
C ARG A 130 -15.27 -0.06 17.75
N THR A 131 -15.36 -1.31 18.19
CA THR A 131 -16.12 -2.37 17.52
C THR A 131 -17.63 -2.29 17.78
N ASP A 132 -18.03 -1.56 18.82
CA ASP A 132 -19.42 -1.38 19.25
C ASP A 132 -20.19 -0.30 18.46
N LEU A 133 -19.49 0.45 17.59
CA LEU A 133 -20.07 1.53 16.80
C LEU A 133 -20.08 1.20 15.30
N PRO A 134 -21.07 1.72 14.55
CA PRO A 134 -21.08 1.58 13.10
C PRO A 134 -19.91 2.33 12.48
N ILE A 135 -19.37 1.76 11.41
CA ILE A 135 -18.31 2.33 10.59
C ILE A 135 -18.86 2.74 9.23
N GLN A 136 -18.12 3.59 8.54
CA GLN A 136 -18.33 3.81 7.11
C GLN A 136 -17.38 2.94 6.30
N VAL A 137 -17.91 2.30 5.28
CA VAL A 137 -17.17 1.50 4.30
C VAL A 137 -17.21 2.23 2.97
N ARG A 138 -16.05 2.35 2.33
CA ARG A 138 -15.92 2.89 0.99
C ARG A 138 -15.56 1.78 0.02
N TYR A 139 -16.35 1.61 -1.03
CA TYR A 139 -16.27 0.46 -1.94
C TYR A 139 -16.31 0.87 -3.41
N ALA A 140 -15.76 0.02 -4.29
CA ALA A 140 -15.89 0.18 -5.73
C ALA A 140 -17.26 -0.34 -6.21
N PRO A 141 -18.13 0.48 -6.84
CA PRO A 141 -19.47 0.05 -7.23
C PRO A 141 -19.50 -1.13 -8.23
N GLN A 142 -18.46 -1.25 -9.05
CA GLN A 142 -18.33 -2.32 -10.05
C GLN A 142 -17.80 -3.63 -9.46
N ASN A 143 -17.15 -3.55 -8.30
CA ASN A 143 -16.62 -4.70 -7.55
C ASN A 143 -16.74 -4.38 -6.06
N PRO A 144 -17.91 -4.59 -5.43
CA PRO A 144 -18.13 -4.18 -4.05
C PRO A 144 -17.09 -4.77 -3.10
N ALA A 145 -16.73 -6.05 -3.25
CA ALA A 145 -15.70 -6.71 -2.45
C ALA A 145 -14.34 -5.96 -2.43
N ASN A 146 -14.07 -5.10 -3.41
CA ASN A 146 -12.99 -4.13 -3.33
C ASN A 146 -13.43 -2.92 -2.49
N SER A 147 -13.23 -3.03 -1.18
CA SER A 147 -13.60 -2.02 -0.20
C SER A 147 -12.48 -1.69 0.78
N ILE A 148 -12.62 -0.54 1.45
CA ILE A 148 -11.75 -0.07 2.54
C ILE A 148 -12.59 0.63 3.61
N ILE A 149 -12.05 0.67 4.81
CA ILE A 149 -12.58 1.40 5.97
C ILE A 149 -11.61 2.50 6.42
N VAL A 150 -10.36 2.46 5.97
CA VAL A 150 -9.34 3.48 6.24
C VAL A 150 -8.33 3.58 5.09
N ALA A 151 -7.83 4.78 4.85
CA ALA A 151 -6.77 5.14 3.92
C ALA A 151 -6.10 6.44 4.40
N GLU A 152 -4.99 6.81 3.77
CA GLU A 152 -4.18 8.00 4.09
C GLU A 152 -5.01 9.29 4.09
N THR A 153 -5.97 9.40 3.18
CA THR A 153 -6.77 10.61 2.97
C THR A 153 -8.23 10.47 3.42
N TRP A 154 -8.62 9.32 3.96
CA TRP A 154 -10.01 9.06 4.34
C TRP A 154 -10.12 7.98 5.42
N SER A 155 -10.97 8.19 6.43
CA SER A 155 -11.27 7.18 7.44
C SER A 155 -12.77 7.10 7.70
N GLY A 156 -13.29 5.88 7.68
CA GLY A 156 -14.64 5.55 8.10
C GLY A 156 -14.72 4.97 9.53
N LEU A 157 -13.58 4.86 10.21
CA LEU A 157 -13.49 4.36 11.58
C LEU A 157 -13.95 5.40 12.60
N ARG A 158 -14.58 4.93 13.68
CA ARG A 158 -14.83 5.71 14.89
C ARG A 158 -13.67 5.45 15.85
N LEU A 159 -12.72 6.38 15.89
CA LEU A 159 -11.56 6.29 16.78
C LEU A 159 -11.92 6.80 18.17
N GLY A 160 -11.44 6.12 19.20
CA GLY A 160 -11.46 6.61 20.57
C GLY A 160 -10.56 7.85 20.74
N THR A 161 -10.76 8.58 21.83
CA THR A 161 -9.81 9.64 22.22
C THR A 161 -8.44 9.02 22.45
N ARG A 162 -7.38 9.56 21.83
CA ARG A 162 -6.01 9.29 22.30
C ARG A 162 -5.92 9.89 23.70
N THR A 163 -6.03 9.07 24.73
CA THR A 163 -5.70 9.53 26.08
C THR A 163 -4.18 9.70 26.11
N PRO A 164 -3.65 10.92 26.25
CA PRO A 164 -2.23 11.08 26.53
C PRO A 164 -1.97 10.37 27.86
N VAL A 165 -1.02 9.45 27.90
CA VAL A 165 -0.56 8.87 29.17
C VAL A 165 -0.04 10.05 30.00
N PRO A 166 -0.66 10.38 31.16
CA PRO A 166 -0.08 11.37 32.05
C PRO A 166 1.30 10.85 32.44
N TYR A 167 2.34 11.65 32.22
CA TYR A 167 3.63 11.32 32.82
C TYR A 167 3.43 11.28 34.34
N PRO A 168 3.92 10.25 35.06
CA PRO A 168 3.93 10.31 36.51
C PRO A 168 4.73 11.57 36.89
N THR A 169 4.05 12.53 37.52
CA THR A 169 4.71 13.67 38.14
C THR A 169 5.60 13.11 39.23
N SER A 170 6.88 13.47 39.21
CA SER A 170 7.94 13.00 40.13
C SER A 170 7.70 13.33 41.61
N ASP A 171 6.51 13.81 41.97
CA ASP A 171 6.21 14.44 43.25
C ASP A 171 5.61 13.45 44.28
N GLU A 172 5.35 12.19 43.90
CA GLU A 172 4.76 11.18 44.80
C GLU A 172 5.79 10.23 45.45
N GLU A 173 7.09 10.40 45.17
CA GLU A 173 8.16 9.50 45.68
C GLU A 173 8.74 9.93 47.05
N GLU A 174 8.35 11.08 47.62
CA GLU A 174 8.97 11.64 48.84
C GLU A 174 8.21 11.36 50.16
N LEU A 175 7.11 10.59 50.16
CA LEU A 175 6.26 10.44 51.37
C LEU A 175 6.19 9.01 51.94
N GLY A 176 7.33 8.31 51.92
CA GLY A 176 7.36 6.91 52.32
C GLY A 176 8.67 6.41 52.92
N GLU A 177 9.37 7.17 53.77
CA GLU A 177 10.36 6.57 54.70
C GLU A 177 9.84 6.59 56.15
N PRO A 178 9.58 5.43 56.77
CA PRO A 178 9.30 5.36 58.20
C PRO A 178 10.58 5.36 59.05
N ILE A 179 10.53 6.10 60.16
CA ILE A 179 11.54 6.19 61.24
C ILE A 179 11.51 4.92 62.12
#